data_AF-A0A536LWB5-F1
#
_entry.id   AF-A0A536LWB5-F1
#
_cell.length_a   1.000
_cell.length_b   1.000
_cell.length_c   1.000
_cell.angle_alpha   90.00
_cell.angle_beta   90.00
_cell.angle_gamma   90.00
#
_symmetry.space_group_name_H-M   'P 1'
#
loop_
_entity.id
_entity.type
_entity.pdbx_description
1 polymer ?
#
loop_
_entity_poly.entity_id
_entity_poly.type
_entity_poly.pdbx_seq_one_letter_code
_entity_poly.pdbx_strand_id
1 'polypeptide(L)'
;HSVTVSGVRAWDMALRLKYAGIDGGGATTHVEPEPAQALKRALSATPEGSTLYVIPTYTAMLEVRDLLARWAGRGAFWEAE
;
A
#
# COMPACT_ATOMS: atom_id res chain seq x y z
N HIS A 1 7.75 7.80 -10.79
CA HIS A 1 7.37 7.27 -9.45
C HIS A 1 6.13 6.40 -9.58
N SER A 2 5.87 5.43 -8.69
CA SER A 2 4.66 4.58 -8.76
C SER A 2 3.83 4.76 -7.50
N VAL A 3 2.51 4.78 -7.65
CA VAL A 3 1.55 4.87 -6.53
C VAL A 3 0.59 3.70 -6.65
N THR A 4 0.47 2.91 -5.59
CA THR A 4 -0.55 1.84 -5.52
C THR A 4 -1.63 2.25 -4.53
N VAL A 5 -2.89 2.17 -4.93
CA VAL A 5 -4.06 2.43 -4.09
C VAL A 5 -4.87 1.14 -3.89
N SER A 6 -5.36 0.93 -2.67
CA SER A 6 -5.98 -0.32 -2.24
C SER A 6 -7.15 -0.11 -1.27
N GLY A 7 -7.78 -1.21 -0.86
CA GLY A 7 -8.93 -1.25 0.03
C GLY A 7 -10.26 -1.00 -0.69
N VAL A 8 -11.35 -1.02 0.09
CA VAL A 8 -12.73 -0.93 -0.43
C VAL A 8 -13.02 0.36 -1.20
N ARG A 9 -12.20 1.40 -1.01
CA ARG A 9 -12.29 2.71 -1.69
C ARG A 9 -11.11 2.97 -2.64
N ALA A 10 -10.42 1.93 -3.12
CA ALA A 10 -9.25 2.07 -3.98
C ALA A 10 -9.56 2.92 -5.24
N TRP A 11 -10.72 2.70 -5.86
CA TRP A 11 -11.14 3.45 -7.05
C TRP A 11 -11.45 4.93 -6.76
N ASP A 12 -12.05 5.25 -5.60
CA ASP A 12 -12.24 6.64 -5.17
C ASP A 12 -10.88 7.34 -4.99
N MET A 13 -9.91 6.64 -4.40
CA MET A 13 -8.56 7.16 -4.24
C MET A 13 -7.85 7.35 -5.57
N ALA A 14 -8.00 6.42 -6.52
CA ALA A 14 -7.49 6.59 -7.87
C ALA A 14 -8.07 7.84 -8.55
N LEU A 15 -9.38 8.06 -8.42
CA LEU A 15 -10.04 9.25 -8.94
C LEU A 15 -9.50 10.52 -8.30
N ARG A 16 -9.28 10.51 -6.97
CA ARG A 16 -8.67 11.63 -6.25
C ARG A 16 -7.27 11.97 -6.78
N LEU A 17 -6.43 10.95 -7.01
CA LEU A 17 -5.06 11.12 -7.54
C LEU A 17 -5.06 11.65 -8.98
N LYS A 18 -5.98 11.17 -9.82
CA LYS A 18 -6.20 11.69 -11.17
C LYS A 18 -6.46 13.19 -11.15
N TYR A 19 -7.40 13.65 -10.31
CA TYR A 19 -7.70 15.08 -10.19
C TYR A 19 -6.61 15.89 -9.49
N ALA A 20 -5.74 15.25 -8.71
CA ALA A 20 -4.55 15.87 -8.14
C ALA A 20 -3.40 16.02 -9.15
N GLY A 21 -3.55 15.54 -10.39
CA GLY A 21 -2.54 15.64 -11.44
C GLY A 21 -1.36 14.68 -11.27
N ILE A 22 -1.46 13.67 -10.41
CA ILE A 22 -0.38 12.72 -10.13
C ILE A 22 0.01 11.93 -11.38
N ASP A 23 -0.97 11.44 -12.14
CA ASP A 23 -0.71 10.72 -13.39
C ASP A 23 -0.14 11.63 -14.49
N GLY A 24 -0.45 12.93 -14.45
CA GLY A 24 0.13 13.93 -15.36
C GLY A 24 1.57 14.32 -15.01
N GLY A 25 2.01 14.07 -13.77
CA GLY A 25 3.35 14.39 -13.28
C GLY A 25 4.39 13.28 -13.48
N GLY A 26 4.10 12.28 -14.32
CA GLY A 26 5.00 11.14 -14.57
C GLY A 26 4.98 10.06 -13.48
N ALA A 27 3.99 10.09 -12.58
CA ALA A 27 3.70 8.96 -11.71
C ALA A 27 2.68 8.02 -12.38
N THR A 28 2.78 6.71 -12.10
CA THR A 28 1.78 5.74 -12.56
C THR A 28 0.95 5.27 -11.38
N THR A 29 -0.36 5.52 -11.42
CA THR A 29 -1.31 5.00 -10.43
C THR A 29 -1.73 3.57 -10.77
N HIS A 30 -1.72 2.71 -9.75
CA HIS A 30 -2.14 1.32 -9.81
C HIS A 30 -3.25 1.06 -8.82
N VAL A 31 -4.36 0.51 -9.28
CA VAL A 31 -5.47 0.13 -8.41
C VAL A 31 -5.41 -1.37 -8.17
N GLU A 32 -5.32 -1.77 -6.91
CA GLU A 32 -5.38 -3.16 -6.48
C GLU A 32 -6.23 -3.22 -5.20
N PRO A 33 -7.52 -3.57 -5.28
CA PRO A 33 -8.43 -3.55 -4.14
C PRO A 33 -8.01 -4.47 -2.99
N GLU A 34 -7.28 -5.55 -3.26
CA GLU A 34 -6.85 -6.52 -2.25
C GLU A 34 -5.54 -6.06 -1.56
N PRO A 35 -5.54 -5.75 -0.24
CA PRO A 35 -4.40 -5.12 0.41
C PRO A 35 -3.11 -5.94 0.41
N ALA A 36 -3.20 -7.27 0.51
CA ALA A 36 -2.03 -8.13 0.47
C ALA A 36 -1.37 -8.13 -0.92
N GLN A 37 -2.18 -8.17 -1.98
CA GLN A 37 -1.67 -8.10 -3.36
C GLN A 37 -1.14 -6.70 -3.69
N ALA A 38 -1.81 -5.64 -3.20
CA ALA A 38 -1.35 -4.27 -3.37
C ALA A 38 0.01 -4.06 -2.72
N LEU A 39 0.18 -4.56 -1.48
CA LEU A 39 1.42 -4.43 -0.74
C LEU A 39 2.56 -5.25 -1.38
N LYS A 40 2.29 -6.47 -1.85
CA LYS A 40 3.27 -7.26 -2.64
C LYS A 40 3.70 -6.51 -3.89
N ARG A 41 2.75 -5.98 -4.66
CA ARG A 41 3.04 -5.21 -5.87
C ARG A 41 3.90 -3.97 -5.57
N ALA A 42 3.52 -3.21 -4.53
CA ALA A 42 4.24 -2.01 -4.13
C ALA A 42 5.66 -2.33 -3.67
N LEU A 43 5.86 -3.42 -2.92
CA LEU A 43 7.19 -3.91 -2.55
C LEU A 43 8.02 -4.32 -3.76
N SER A 44 7.47 -5.12 -4.68
CA SER A 44 8.18 -5.54 -5.90
C SER A 44 8.53 -4.36 -6.82
N ALA A 45 7.76 -3.28 -6.78
CA ALA A 45 8.03 -2.06 -7.54
C ALA A 45 9.00 -1.11 -6.83
N THR A 46 9.35 -1.37 -5.57
CA THR A 46 10.28 -0.57 -4.77
C THR A 46 11.71 -1.09 -5.01
N PRO A 47 12.63 -0.29 -5.56
CA PRO A 47 14.02 -0.71 -5.75
C PRO A 47 14.69 -1.17 -4.45
N GLU A 48 15.60 -2.14 -4.54
CA GLU A 48 16.41 -2.57 -3.41
C GLU A 48 17.14 -1.39 -2.77
N GLY A 49 17.16 -1.34 -1.44
CA GLY A 49 17.76 -0.25 -0.67
C GLY A 49 16.94 1.04 -0.63
N SER A 50 15.75 1.09 -1.26
CA SER A 50 14.84 2.23 -1.18
C SER A 50 13.66 1.97 -0.22
N THR A 51 12.89 3.02 0.08
CA THR A 51 11.80 2.98 1.06
C THR A 51 10.43 2.99 0.38
N LEU A 52 9.60 2.01 0.70
CA LEU A 52 8.16 2.05 0.40
C LEU A 52 7.43 2.84 1.50
N TYR A 53 6.75 3.92 1.13
CA TYR A 53 5.86 4.65 2.02
C TYR A 53 4.43 4.12 1.92
N VAL A 54 3.83 3.75 3.06
CA VAL A 54 2.45 3.30 3.16
C VAL A 54 1.65 4.31 3.99
N ILE A 55 0.56 4.82 3.44
CA ILE A 55 -0.32 5.82 4.09
C ILE A 55 -1.72 5.21 4.26
N PRO A 56 -1.94 4.40 5.30
CA PRO A 56 -3.20 3.70 5.51
C PRO A 56 -4.19 4.52 6.36
N THR A 57 -5.48 4.18 6.27
CA THR A 57 -6.46 4.49 7.33
C THR A 57 -6.25 3.57 8.53
N TYR A 58 -6.94 3.80 9.66
CA TYR A 58 -6.76 3.01 10.87
C TYR A 58 -6.90 1.50 10.65
N THR A 59 -7.98 1.03 10.03
CA THR A 59 -8.20 -0.41 9.81
C THR A 59 -7.23 -1.00 8.80
N ALA A 60 -6.94 -0.27 7.71
CA ALA A 60 -5.93 -0.67 6.73
C ALA A 60 -4.52 -0.74 7.35
N MET A 61 -4.24 0.07 8.38
CA MET A 61 -2.97 0.05 9.10
C MET A 61 -2.83 -1.26 9.87
N LEU A 62 -3.88 -1.71 10.57
CA LEU A 62 -3.86 -2.98 11.31
C LEU A 62 -3.59 -4.15 10.36
N GLU A 63 -4.26 -4.16 9.21
CA GLU A 63 -4.12 -5.19 8.18
C GLU A 63 -2.70 -5.20 7.57
N VAL A 64 -2.16 -4.04 7.19
CA VAL A 64 -0.78 -3.94 6.68
C VAL A 64 0.24 -4.41 7.72
N ARG A 65 0.05 -4.05 8.99
CA ARG A 65 0.96 -4.48 10.08
C ARG A 65 0.92 -5.99 10.29
N ASP A 66 -0.26 -6.60 10.25
CA ASP A 66 -0.44 -8.04 10.35
C ASP A 66 0.19 -8.77 9.15
N LEU A 67 -0.03 -8.29 7.92
CA LEU A 67 0.61 -8.83 6.71
C LEU A 67 2.13 -8.79 6.79
N LEU A 68 2.70 -7.65 7.19
CA LEU A 68 4.16 -7.49 7.32
C LEU A 68 4.74 -8.36 8.45
N ALA A 69 4.03 -8.51 9.57
CA ALA A 69 4.46 -9.41 10.65
C ALA A 69 4.53 -10.86 10.15
N ARG A 70 3.47 -11.34 9.50
CA ARG A 70 3.40 -12.69 8.90
C ARG A 70 4.50 -12.91 7.88
N TRP A 71 4.75 -11.96 6.99
CA TRP A 71 5.79 -12.09 5.95
C TRP A 71 7.21 -12.06 6.52
N ALA A 72 7.43 -11.31 7.59
CA ALA A 72 8.71 -11.28 8.30
C ALA A 72 8.94 -12.51 9.20
N GLY A 73 8.01 -13.46 9.25
CA GLY A 73 8.08 -14.61 10.16
C GLY A 73 8.00 -14.22 11.64
N ARG A 74 7.46 -13.03 11.95
CA ARG A 74 7.22 -12.58 13.32
C ARG A 74 5.76 -12.86 13.70
N GLY A 75 5.54 -13.23 14.97
CA GLY A 75 4.19 -13.40 15.53
C GLY A 75 3.33 -12.16 15.39
N ALA A 76 2.03 -12.28 15.63
CA ALA A 76 1.10 -11.16 15.49
C ALA A 76 1.58 -9.98 16.36
N PHE A 77 1.60 -8.76 15.80
CA PHE A 77 2.13 -7.58 16.52
C PHE A 77 1.45 -7.35 17.89
N TRP A 78 0.22 -7.82 18.06
CA TRP A 78 -0.59 -7.69 19.27
C TRP A 78 -0.29 -8.72 20.36
N GLU A 79 0.60 -9.69 20.12
CA GLU A 79 1.04 -10.66 21.14
C GLU A 79 2.18 -10.11 22.02
N ALA A 80 2.68 -8.92 21.73
CA ALA A 80 3.64 -8.21 22.58
C ALA A 80 2.91 -7.18 23.46
N GLU A 81 2.13 -7.66 24.43
CA GLU A 81 1.78 -6.96 25.67
C GLU A 81 2.12 -7.85 26.87
#